data_AF-A0A268TQC8-F1
#
_entry.id   AF-A0A268TQC8-F1
#
_cell.length_a   1.000
_cell.length_b   1.000
_cell.length_c   1.000
_cell.angle_alpha   90.00
_cell.angle_beta   90.00
_cell.angle_gamma   90.00
#
_symmetry.space_group_name_H-M   'P 1'
#
loop_
_entity.id
_entity.type
_entity.pdbx_description
1 polymer ?
#
loop_
_entity_poly.entity_id
_entity_poly.type
_entity_poly.pdbx_seq_one_letter_code
_entity_poly.pdbx_strand_id
1 'polypeptide(L)' 'MRKYLFYTTDGYTQDEDSKDIENCQILGFSNGLDEKSAYNNLIKENSYLKEYKFSSIIAQEIFGEPLYI' A
#
# COMPACT_ATOMS: atom_id res chain seq x y z
N MET A 1 -2.20 -19.20 1.45
CA MET A 1 -1.88 -17.77 1.69
C MET A 1 -2.49 -16.98 0.57
N ARG A 2 -3.14 -15.87 0.92
CA ARG A 2 -3.73 -14.90 0.00
C ARG A 2 -2.75 -13.73 -0.14
N LYS A 3 -2.75 -13.08 -1.31
CA LYS A 3 -1.91 -11.93 -1.60
C LYS A 3 -2.76 -10.66 -1.52
N TYR A 4 -2.21 -9.64 -0.88
CA TYR A 4 -2.89 -8.36 -0.70
C TYR A 4 -2.02 -7.23 -1.23
N LEU A 5 -2.68 -6.27 -1.89
CA LEU A 5 -2.16 -4.95 -2.18
C LEU A 5 -2.60 -4.00 -1.05
N PHE A 6 -1.65 -3.30 -0.47
CA PHE A 6 -1.91 -2.25 0.52
C PHE A 6 -1.64 -0.89 -0.08
N TYR A 7 -2.59 0.03 0.07
CA TYR A 7 -2.48 1.39 -0.42
C TYR A 7 -3.23 2.37 0.48
N THR A 8 -2.91 3.65 0.33
CA THR A 8 -3.57 4.74 1.04
C THR A 8 -3.93 5.85 0.06
N THR A 9 -5.00 6.58 0.37
CA THR A 9 -5.36 7.83 -0.30
C THR A 9 -4.89 9.05 0.49
N ASP A 10 -4.09 8.84 1.55
CA ASP A 10 -3.50 9.94 2.29
C ASP A 10 -2.37 10.59 1.51
N GLY A 11 -2.30 11.92 1.60
CA GLY A 11 -1.24 12.73 1.01
C GLY A 11 -1.55 13.19 -0.41
N TYR A 12 -0.69 14.08 -0.90
CA TYR A 12 -0.77 14.66 -2.23
C TYR A 12 0.46 14.28 -3.03
N THR A 13 0.34 14.28 -4.34
CA THR A 13 1.49 14.19 -5.26
C THR A 13 1.44 15.34 -6.25
N GLN A 14 2.49 15.49 -7.06
CA GLN A 14 2.58 16.55 -8.06
C GLN A 14 2.73 15.96 -9.45
N ASP A 15 2.10 16.60 -10.44
CA ASP A 15 2.35 16.31 -11.86
C ASP A 15 3.73 16.82 -12.32
N GLU A 16 4.07 16.59 -13.58
CA GLU A 16 5.33 17.06 -14.19
C GLU A 16 5.47 18.59 -14.24
N ASP A 17 4.37 19.33 -14.07
CA ASP A 17 4.30 20.79 -13.98
C ASP A 17 4.27 21.30 -12.53
N SER A 18 4.51 20.43 -11.54
CA SER A 18 4.43 20.75 -10.10
C SER A 18 3.04 21.17 -9.60
N LYS A 19 1.97 20.74 -10.28
CA LYS A 19 0.58 20.96 -9.80
C LYS A 19 0.19 19.84 -8.84
N ASP A 20 -0.31 20.22 -7.68
CA ASP A 20 -0.81 19.28 -6.69
C ASP A 20 -2.04 18.52 -7.21
N ILE A 21 -2.05 17.20 -7.00
CA ILE A 21 -3.17 16.32 -7.30
C ILE A 21 -3.33 15.27 -6.19
N GLU A 22 -4.57 14.84 -5.99
CA GLU A 22 -4.89 13.71 -5.12
C GLU A 22 -4.08 12.47 -5.51
N ASN A 23 -3.63 11.72 -4.51
CA ASN A 23 -2.78 10.57 -4.72
C ASN A 23 -3.44 9.28 -4.22
N CYS A 24 -3.04 8.17 -4.83
CA CYS A 24 -3.25 6.83 -4.31
C CYS A 24 -1.87 6.16 -4.20
N GLN A 25 -1.29 6.19 -3.00
CA GLN A 25 0.05 5.67 -2.78
C GLN A 25 0.00 4.17 -2.47
N ILE A 26 0.70 3.38 -3.28
CA ILE A 26 0.94 1.97 -2.98
C ILE A 26 1.95 1.86 -1.83
N LEU A 27 1.57 1.17 -0.75
CA LEU A 27 2.43 0.88 0.40
C LEU A 27 3.19 -0.44 0.22
N GLY A 28 2.64 -1.36 -0.58
CA GLY A 28 3.32 -2.59 -0.98
C GLY A 28 2.38 -3.78 -1.10
N PHE A 29 2.99 -4.93 -1.36
CA PHE A 29 2.30 -6.22 -1.45
C PHE A 29 2.77 -7.12 -0.33
N SER A 30 1.85 -7.89 0.25
CA SER A 30 2.20 -8.87 1.28
C SER A 30 1.23 -10.04 1.27
N ASN A 31 1.69 -11.19 1.74
CA ASN A 31 0.89 -12.41 1.85
C ASN A 31 0.41 -12.64 3.28
N GLY A 32 -0.78 -13.19 3.44
CA GLY A 32 -1.36 -13.53 4.74
C GLY A 32 -2.41 -14.63 4.66
N LEU A 33 -2.93 -15.02 5.83
CA LEU A 33 -4.14 -15.85 5.91
C LEU A 33 -5.39 -15.01 5.68
N ASP A 34 -5.31 -13.74 6.08
CA ASP A 34 -6.32 -12.68 6.03
C ASP A 34 -5.63 -11.31 5.90
N GLU A 35 -6.41 -10.24 5.77
CA GLU A 35 -5.90 -8.87 5.62
C GLU A 35 -5.04 -8.42 6.80
N LYS A 36 -5.38 -8.86 8.02
CA LYS A 36 -4.68 -8.46 9.25
C LYS A 36 -3.29 -9.10 9.36
N SER A 37 -3.20 -10.39 9.07
CA SER A 37 -1.92 -11.10 9.05
C SER A 37 -1.03 -10.62 7.91
N ALA A 38 -1.61 -10.34 6.73
CA ALA A 38 -0.88 -9.75 5.61
C ALA A 38 -0.34 -8.34 5.95
N TYR A 39 -1.13 -7.51 6.65
CA TYR A 39 -0.68 -6.19 7.10
C TYR A 39 0.48 -6.28 8.12
N ASN A 40 0.38 -7.19 9.10
CA ASN A 40 1.47 -7.41 10.05
C ASN A 40 2.77 -7.84 9.36
N ASN A 41 2.66 -8.69 8.33
CA ASN A 41 3.80 -9.09 7.50
C ASN A 41 4.35 -7.89 6.71
N LEU A 42 3.49 -7.06 6.11
CA LEU A 42 3.89 -5.84 5.39
C LEU A 42 4.74 -4.93 6.29
N ILE A 43 4.26 -4.63 7.50
CA ILE A 43 4.93 -3.74 8.46
C ILE A 43 6.23 -4.34 9.01
N LYS A 44 6.32 -5.67 9.09
CA LYS A 44 7.55 -6.37 9.50
C LYS A 44 8.61 -6.30 8.40
N GLU A 45 8.21 -6.49 7.16
CA GLU A 45 9.09 -6.45 5.97
C GLU A 45 9.50 -5.03 5.59
N ASN A 46 8.62 -4.05 5.85
CA ASN A 46 8.79 -2.64 5.51
C ASN A 46 8.74 -1.79 6.79
N SER A 47 9.76 -1.91 7.64
CA SER A 47 9.78 -1.25 8.94
C SER A 47 9.67 0.28 8.87
N TYR A 48 10.07 0.89 7.75
CA TYR A 48 9.95 2.33 7.52
C TYR A 48 8.50 2.82 7.59
N LEU A 49 7.50 1.98 7.27
CA LEU A 49 6.09 2.34 7.35
C LEU A 49 5.65 2.73 8.77
N LYS A 50 6.40 2.31 9.80
CA LYS A 50 6.16 2.68 11.20
C LYS A 50 6.53 4.14 11.51
N GLU A 51 7.34 4.77 10.67
CA GLU A 51 7.77 6.16 10.82
C GLU A 51 6.69 7.15 10.33
N TYR A 52 5.71 6.65 9.57
CA TYR A 52 4.63 7.43 8.98
C TYR A 52 3.30 7.13 9.66
N LYS A 53 2.37 8.08 9.58
CA LYS A 53 1.01 7.93 10.09
C LYS A 53 0.04 8.03 8.93
N PHE A 54 -0.73 6.99 8.73
CA PHE A 54 -1.82 6.93 7.76
C PHE A 54 -3.15 6.94 8.53
N SER A 55 -4.07 7.80 8.12
CA SER A 55 -5.45 7.86 8.59
C SER A 55 -6.23 6.62 8.15
N SER A 56 -5.93 6.11 6.95
CA SER A 56 -6.57 4.94 6.37
C SER A 56 -5.59 4.14 5.52
N ILE A 57 -5.67 2.82 5.63
CA ILE A 57 -4.97 1.86 4.79
C ILE A 57 -6.01 0.89 4.25
N ILE A 58 -6.02 0.74 2.92
CA ILE A 58 -6.92 -0.16 2.22
C ILE A 58 -6.15 -1.42 1.88
N ALA A 59 -6.77 -2.58 2.13
CA ALA A 59 -6.26 -3.89 1.77
C ALA A 59 -7.15 -4.51 0.70
N GLN A 60 -6.59 -4.78 -0.47
CA GLN A 60 -7.29 -5.44 -1.58
C GLN A 60 -6.66 -6.81 -1.81
N GLU A 61 -7.46 -7.88 -1.69
CA GLU A 61 -7.03 -9.22 -2.11
C GLU A 61 -6.88 -9.22 -3.63
N ILE A 62 -5.74 -9.72 -4.12
CA ILE A 62 -5.42 -9.79 -5.55
C ILE A 62 -5.14 -11.23 -5.98
N PHE A 63 -5.51 -11.53 -7.23
CA PHE A 63 -5.19 -12.80 -7.87
C PHE A 63 -4.12 -12.58 -8.94
N GLY A 64 -3.02 -13.32 -8.85
CA GLY A 64 -1.88 -13.21 -9.77
C GLY A 64 -0.80 -12.21 -9.34
N GLU A 65 0.09 -11.89 -10.28
CA GLU A 65 1.22 -10.99 -10.09
C GLU A 65 0.93 -9.61 -10.72
N PRO A 66 1.36 -8.50 -10.08
CA PRO A 66 1.29 -7.18 -10.70
C PRO A 66 2.07 -7.16 -12.02
N LEU A 67 1.45 -6.62 -13.07
CA LEU A 67 2.11 -6.34 -14.34
C LEU A 67 2.50 -4.86 -14.38
N TYR A 68 3.78 -4.58 -14.55
CA TYR A 68 4.30 -3.24 -14.79
C TYR A 68 4.55 -3.11 -16.30
N ILE A 69 3.88 -2.15 -16.94
CA ILE A 69 3.96 -1.88 -18.39
C ILE A 69 4.66 -0.54 -18.59
#